data_AF-A0A1I1KM68-F1
#
_entry.id   AF-A0A1I1KM68-F1
#
_cell.length_a   1.000
_cell.length_b   1.000
_cell.length_c   1.000
_cell.angle_alpha   90.00
_cell.angle_beta   90.00
_cell.angle_gamma   90.00
#
_symmetry.space_group_name_H-M   'P 1'
#
loop_
_entity.id
_entity.type
_entity.pdbx_description
1 polymer ?
#
loop_
_entity_poly.entity_id
_entity_poly.type
_entity_poly.pdbx_seq_one_letter_code
_entity_poly.pdbx_strand_id
1 'polypeptide(L)'
;MFGLFGSKKKQQPELVKDEVLGDLYYEAPTWHGRMGFKLFGETYEIDIDMISENDTPVTAAQKESYKKILDNEKITAEIEKVLLAQFPEDEFGCLEYEPVSICFRPNGYCALIVYIGGEDEEAFGYAVTIFPEISFYGDDAGYCTMAYFT
;
A
#
# COMPACT_ATOMS: atom_id res chain seq x y z
N MET A 1 15.52 -46.12 -8.45
CA MET A 1 14.24 -45.87 -7.74
C MET A 1 13.94 -44.40 -7.91
N PHE A 2 13.04 -44.04 -8.83
CA PHE A 2 12.75 -42.65 -9.18
C PHE A 2 11.90 -42.01 -8.07
N GLY A 3 12.46 -41.00 -7.40
CA GLY A 3 11.74 -40.17 -6.45
C GLY A 3 10.84 -39.18 -7.19
N LEU A 4 9.54 -39.28 -6.94
CA LEU A 4 8.50 -38.40 -7.44
C LEU A 4 8.81 -36.94 -7.05
N PHE A 5 9.08 -36.08 -8.03
CA PHE A 5 8.92 -34.65 -7.88
C PHE A 5 7.42 -34.39 -7.69
N GLY A 6 7.00 -34.13 -6.45
CA GLY A 6 5.70 -33.56 -6.16
C GLY A 6 5.64 -32.17 -6.80
N SER A 7 5.02 -32.08 -7.96
CA SER A 7 4.60 -30.81 -8.52
C SER A 7 3.56 -30.21 -7.56
N LYS A 8 4.01 -29.30 -6.68
CA LYS A 8 3.09 -28.39 -6.01
C LYS A 8 2.36 -27.66 -7.14
N LYS A 9 1.09 -28.03 -7.39
CA LYS A 9 0.20 -27.23 -8.20
C LYS A 9 0.26 -25.83 -7.59
N LYS A 10 0.80 -24.85 -8.32
CA LYS A 10 0.52 -23.44 -8.01
C LYS A 10 -1.00 -23.34 -8.04
N GLN A 11 -1.64 -23.27 -6.88
CA GLN A 11 -3.05 -22.92 -6.81
C GLN A 11 -3.14 -21.59 -7.54
N GLN A 12 -3.97 -21.55 -8.59
CA GLN A 12 -4.23 -20.28 -9.25
C GLN A 12 -4.84 -19.36 -8.19
N PRO A 13 -4.40 -18.08 -8.11
CA PRO A 13 -4.99 -17.12 -7.19
C PRO A 13 -6.52 -17.13 -7.37
N GLU A 14 -7.25 -17.28 -6.27
CA GLU A 14 -8.70 -17.18 -6.31
C GLU A 14 -9.05 -15.70 -6.52
N LEU A 15 -9.64 -15.39 -7.68
CA LEU A 15 -10.14 -14.05 -7.98
C LEU A 15 -11.50 -13.87 -7.29
N VAL A 16 -11.56 -12.94 -6.35
CA VAL A 16 -12.79 -12.55 -5.65
C VAL A 16 -13.22 -11.19 -6.16
N LYS A 17 -14.48 -11.09 -6.61
CA LYS A 17 -15.11 -9.82 -6.94
C LYS A 17 -15.81 -9.28 -5.70
N ASP A 18 -15.33 -8.17 -5.18
CA ASP A 18 -15.95 -7.45 -4.07
C ASP A 18 -16.61 -6.18 -4.59
N GLU A 19 -17.85 -5.89 -4.16
CA GLU A 19 -18.58 -4.71 -4.63
C GLU A 19 -17.90 -3.39 -4.27
N VAL A 20 -17.07 -3.39 -3.23
CA VAL A 20 -16.35 -2.22 -2.74
C VAL A 20 -14.92 -2.22 -3.28
N LEU A 21 -14.22 -3.34 -3.17
CA LEU A 21 -12.79 -3.44 -3.45
C LEU A 21 -12.47 -3.77 -4.90
N GLY A 22 -13.49 -4.08 -5.72
CA GLY A 22 -13.31 -4.51 -7.09
C GLY A 22 -12.76 -5.94 -7.18
N ASP A 23 -11.90 -6.16 -8.16
CA ASP A 23 -11.30 -7.46 -8.41
C ASP A 23 -10.05 -7.63 -7.52
N LEU A 24 -10.11 -8.60 -6.60
CA LEU A 24 -9.02 -8.98 -5.72
C LEU A 24 -8.52 -10.39 -6.02
N TYR A 25 -7.22 -10.62 -5.92
CA TYR A 25 -6.64 -11.96 -5.96
C TYR A 25 -5.89 -12.29 -4.67
N TYR A 26 -5.97 -13.54 -4.24
CA TYR A 26 -5.27 -13.99 -3.04
C TYR A 26 -3.89 -14.57 -3.36
N GLU A 27 -2.85 -14.00 -2.75
CA GLU A 27 -1.51 -14.57 -2.68
C GLU A 27 -1.04 -14.49 -1.22
N ALA A 28 -1.07 -15.62 -0.52
CA ALA A 28 -0.84 -15.67 0.92
C ALA A 28 0.46 -14.94 1.33
N PRO A 29 0.42 -14.01 2.32
CA PRO A 29 -0.70 -13.72 3.23
C PRO A 29 -1.51 -12.46 2.85
N THR A 30 -1.63 -12.10 1.57
CA THR A 30 -2.17 -10.80 1.14
C THR A 30 -3.25 -10.97 0.08
N TRP A 31 -4.29 -10.15 0.20
CA TRP A 31 -5.25 -9.92 -0.88
C TRP A 31 -4.81 -8.71 -1.68
N HIS A 32 -4.61 -8.90 -2.98
CA HIS A 32 -4.08 -7.90 -3.87
C HIS A 32 -5.16 -7.36 -4.80
N GLY A 33 -5.13 -6.06 -5.07
CA GLY A 33 -5.99 -5.39 -6.03
C GLY A 33 -5.26 -4.23 -6.70
N ARG A 34 -5.99 -3.43 -7.46
CA ARG A 34 -5.47 -2.20 -8.06
C ARG A 34 -6.48 -1.07 -8.02
N MET A 35 -5.98 0.16 -7.91
CA MET A 35 -6.80 1.37 -8.02
C MET A 35 -6.06 2.50 -8.72
N GLY A 36 -6.84 3.43 -9.28
CA GLY A 36 -6.33 4.76 -9.63
C GLY A 36 -6.14 5.60 -8.37
N PHE A 37 -4.99 6.23 -8.21
CA PHE A 37 -4.66 7.12 -7.11
C PHE A 37 -4.10 8.43 -7.66
N LYS A 38 -4.59 9.57 -7.16
CA LYS A 38 -4.13 10.89 -7.59
C LYS A 38 -3.14 11.46 -6.60
N LEU A 39 -2.00 11.96 -7.09
CA LEU A 39 -0.97 12.64 -6.30
C LEU A 39 -0.30 13.73 -7.14
N PHE A 40 -0.12 14.93 -6.58
CA PHE A 40 0.46 16.11 -7.26
C PHE A 40 -0.17 16.45 -8.61
N GLY A 41 -1.47 16.21 -8.76
CA GLY A 41 -2.21 16.47 -9.99
C GLY A 41 -2.20 15.32 -11.01
N GLU A 42 -1.29 14.36 -10.87
CA GLU A 42 -1.14 13.20 -11.73
C GLU A 42 -1.91 11.98 -11.20
N THR A 43 -2.33 11.09 -12.10
CA THR A 43 -3.07 9.86 -11.76
C THR A 43 -2.22 8.63 -12.03
N TYR A 44 -2.05 7.80 -11.00
CA TYR A 44 -1.24 6.60 -10.99
C TYR A 44 -2.13 5.37 -10.85
N GLU A 45 -1.76 4.26 -11.48
CA GLU A 45 -2.33 2.95 -11.16
C GLU A 45 -1.44 2.32 -10.09
N ILE A 46 -1.99 2.12 -8.89
CA ILE A 46 -1.24 1.59 -7.75
C ILE A 46 -1.80 0.25 -7.30
N ASP A 47 -0.95 -0.56 -6.69
CA ASP A 47 -1.36 -1.81 -6.08
C ASP A 47 -2.10 -1.56 -4.75
N ILE A 48 -3.05 -2.44 -4.44
CA ILE A 48 -3.76 -2.47 -3.15
C ILE A 48 -3.33 -3.74 -2.43
N ASP A 49 -2.78 -3.60 -1.23
CA ASP A 49 -2.36 -4.73 -0.40
C ASP A 49 -3.19 -4.82 0.87
N MET A 50 -4.14 -5.75 0.89
CA MET A 50 -5.00 -6.04 2.05
C MET A 50 -4.38 -7.21 2.82
N ILE A 51 -3.57 -6.87 3.82
CA ILE A 51 -2.81 -7.85 4.62
C ILE A 51 -3.80 -8.75 5.37
N SER A 52 -3.59 -10.05 5.26
CA SER A 52 -4.34 -11.06 6.00
C SER A 52 -3.52 -11.60 7.17
N GLU A 53 -4.14 -11.68 8.34
CA GLU A 53 -3.60 -12.45 9.46
C GLU A 53 -4.24 -13.83 9.43
N ASN A 54 -3.42 -14.88 9.27
CA ASN A 54 -3.84 -16.29 9.22
C ASN A 54 -4.76 -16.66 8.04
N ASP A 55 -4.46 -16.15 6.85
CA ASP A 55 -5.21 -16.46 5.61
C ASP A 55 -6.73 -16.17 5.70
N THR A 56 -7.10 -15.21 6.55
CA THR A 56 -8.47 -14.75 6.72
C THR A 56 -8.94 -13.84 5.56
N PRO A 57 -10.27 -13.80 5.29
CA PRO A 57 -10.83 -12.86 4.32
C PRO A 57 -10.62 -11.40 4.72
N VAL A 58 -10.73 -10.48 3.75
CA VAL A 58 -10.67 -9.03 4.00
C VAL A 58 -11.73 -8.61 5.03
N THR A 59 -11.29 -7.90 6.06
CA THR A 59 -12.10 -7.47 7.20
C THR A 59 -13.00 -6.27 6.88
N ALA A 60 -14.01 -6.03 7.72
CA ALA A 60 -14.85 -4.84 7.63
C ALA A 60 -14.05 -3.54 7.83
N ALA A 61 -13.08 -3.52 8.75
CA ALA A 61 -12.24 -2.35 9.03
C ALA A 61 -11.35 -1.98 7.82
N GLN A 62 -10.83 -2.97 7.11
CA GLN A 62 -10.12 -2.77 5.85
C GLN A 62 -11.02 -2.15 4.79
N LYS A 63 -12.23 -2.71 4.60
CA LYS A 63 -13.23 -2.19 3.65
C LYS A 63 -13.64 -0.75 3.96
N GLU A 64 -13.87 -0.43 5.23
CA GLU A 64 -14.21 0.92 5.66
C GLU A 64 -13.07 1.92 5.41
N SER A 65 -11.83 1.50 5.67
CA SER A 65 -10.65 2.34 5.44
C SER A 65 -10.45 2.60 3.95
N TYR A 66 -10.62 1.58 3.11
CA TYR A 66 -10.57 1.75 1.65
C TYR A 66 -11.66 2.69 1.13
N LYS A 67 -12.91 2.54 1.59
CA LYS A 67 -13.99 3.49 1.25
C LYS A 67 -13.64 4.92 1.62
N LYS A 68 -13.06 5.15 2.81
CA LYS A 68 -12.62 6.48 3.23
C LYS A 68 -11.56 7.05 2.29
N ILE A 69 -10.67 6.23 1.72
CA ILE A 69 -9.71 6.68 0.70
C ILE A 69 -10.45 7.13 -0.57
N LEU A 70 -11.37 6.31 -1.07
CA LEU A 70 -12.11 6.62 -2.30
C LEU A 70 -13.00 7.87 -2.18
N ASP A 71 -13.66 8.04 -1.04
CA ASP A 71 -14.66 9.09 -0.83
C ASP A 71 -14.06 10.44 -0.40
N ASN A 72 -12.78 10.48 -0.04
CA ASN A 72 -12.17 11.65 0.60
C ASN A 72 -11.12 12.33 -0.28
N GLU A 73 -11.59 13.27 -1.11
CA GLU A 73 -10.74 14.13 -1.94
C GLU A 73 -9.69 14.93 -1.15
N LYS A 74 -9.87 15.10 0.17
CA LYS A 74 -8.90 15.80 1.02
C LYS A 74 -7.72 14.93 1.42
N ILE A 75 -7.82 13.60 1.35
CA ILE A 75 -6.74 12.70 1.76
C ILE A 75 -5.50 12.91 0.89
N THR A 76 -5.67 13.04 -0.42
CA THR A 76 -4.57 13.35 -1.33
C THR A 76 -3.85 14.64 -0.91
N ALA A 77 -4.60 15.72 -0.64
CA ALA A 77 -4.00 16.99 -0.23
C ALA A 77 -3.27 16.90 1.12
N GLU A 78 -3.75 16.10 2.08
CA GLU A 78 -3.04 15.90 3.35
C GLU A 78 -1.76 15.05 3.16
N ILE A 79 -1.80 14.04 2.29
CA ILE A 79 -0.62 13.24 1.93
C ILE A 79 0.45 14.12 1.28
N GLU A 80 0.07 14.96 0.31
CA GLU A 80 0.97 15.91 -0.35
C GLU A 80 1.63 16.86 0.66
N LYS A 81 0.85 17.40 1.61
CA LYS A 81 1.41 18.24 2.69
C LYS A 81 2.44 17.49 3.55
N VAL A 82 2.18 16.23 3.89
CA VAL A 82 3.11 15.40 4.68
C VAL A 82 4.39 15.14 3.90
N LEU A 83 4.29 14.81 2.61
CA LEU A 83 5.45 14.59 1.74
C LEU A 83 6.31 15.87 1.64
N LEU A 84 5.70 17.00 1.31
CA LEU A 84 6.42 18.28 1.20
C LEU A 84 7.03 18.75 2.53
N ALA A 85 6.38 18.46 3.67
CA ALA A 85 6.93 18.78 4.99
C ALA A 85 8.13 17.89 5.36
N GLN A 86 8.16 16.65 4.84
CA GLN A 86 9.26 15.72 5.06
C GLN A 86 10.47 16.02 4.16
N PHE A 87 10.23 16.57 2.98
CA PHE A 87 11.25 16.92 1.98
C PHE A 87 11.22 18.41 1.65
N PRO A 88 11.52 19.29 2.62
CA PRO A 88 11.47 20.74 2.41
C PRO A 88 12.51 21.24 1.40
N GLU A 89 13.51 20.43 1.06
CA GLU A 89 14.53 20.74 0.04
C GLU A 89 13.96 20.69 -1.39
N ASP A 90 12.76 20.12 -1.56
CA ASP A 90 12.01 20.10 -2.82
C ASP A 90 11.25 21.40 -3.10
N GLU A 91 11.74 22.54 -2.60
CA GLU A 91 11.15 23.87 -2.86
C GLU A 91 11.04 24.20 -4.36
N PHE A 92 11.78 23.49 -5.22
CA PHE A 92 11.79 23.67 -6.67
C PHE A 92 11.07 22.57 -7.47
N GLY A 93 10.48 21.56 -6.81
CA GLY A 93 9.81 20.44 -7.50
C GLY A 93 10.76 19.57 -8.33
N CYS A 94 11.95 19.31 -7.78
CA CYS A 94 12.97 18.46 -8.41
C CYS A 94 12.80 16.98 -8.06
N LEU A 95 12.01 16.67 -7.03
CA LEU A 95 11.67 15.30 -6.68
C LEU A 95 10.41 14.83 -7.43
N GLU A 96 10.48 13.62 -7.96
CA GLU A 96 9.35 12.88 -8.47
C GLU A 96 8.77 12.02 -7.35
N TYR A 97 7.44 12.10 -7.16
CA TYR A 97 6.72 11.31 -6.19
C TYR A 97 5.83 10.31 -6.93
N GLU A 98 6.21 9.04 -6.88
CA GLU A 98 5.45 7.96 -7.52
C GLU A 98 4.80 7.08 -6.45
N PRO A 99 3.49 7.19 -6.21
CA PRO A 99 2.80 6.24 -5.33
C PRO A 99 2.78 4.86 -6.01
N VAL A 100 3.12 3.81 -5.26
CA VAL A 100 3.28 2.45 -5.81
C VAL A 100 2.24 1.48 -5.26
N SER A 101 2.02 1.53 -3.94
CA SER A 101 1.06 0.63 -3.27
C SER A 101 0.42 1.31 -2.07
N ILE A 102 -0.81 0.92 -1.77
CA ILE A 102 -1.51 1.26 -0.54
C ILE A 102 -1.84 0.00 0.26
N CYS A 103 -1.39 -0.02 1.52
CA CYS A 103 -1.45 -1.19 2.38
C CYS A 103 -2.50 -1.02 3.48
N PHE A 104 -3.35 -2.03 3.67
CA PHE A 104 -4.39 -2.07 4.70
C PHE A 104 -4.20 -3.28 5.63
N ARG A 105 -4.06 -3.03 6.92
CA ARG A 105 -4.00 -4.08 7.96
C ARG A 105 -5.40 -4.49 8.42
N PRO A 106 -5.58 -5.67 9.04
CA PRO A 106 -6.88 -6.13 9.54
C PRO A 106 -7.59 -5.18 10.51
N ASN A 107 -6.83 -4.33 11.23
CA ASN A 107 -7.38 -3.32 12.14
C ASN A 107 -7.83 -2.02 11.45
N GLY A 108 -7.69 -1.91 10.12
CA GLY A 108 -7.99 -0.72 9.34
C GLY A 108 -6.83 0.27 9.19
N TYR A 109 -5.66 0.00 9.79
CA TYR A 109 -4.47 0.82 9.56
C TYR A 109 -4.16 0.87 8.06
N CYS A 110 -3.84 2.07 7.58
CA CYS A 110 -3.63 2.36 6.17
C CYS A 110 -2.36 3.19 5.97
N ALA A 111 -1.50 2.75 5.04
CA ALA A 111 -0.31 3.49 4.64
C ALA A 111 -0.13 3.44 3.12
N LEU A 112 0.30 4.56 2.53
CA LEU A 112 0.70 4.67 1.14
C LEU A 112 2.22 4.56 1.05
N ILE A 113 2.71 3.72 0.14
CA ILE A 113 4.12 3.65 -0.23
C ILE A 113 4.34 4.52 -1.46
N VAL A 114 5.29 5.45 -1.35
CA VAL A 114 5.66 6.40 -2.38
C VAL A 114 7.15 6.27 -2.65
N TYR A 115 7.54 6.09 -3.91
CA TYR A 115 8.92 6.21 -4.34
C TYR A 115 9.23 7.68 -4.60
N ILE A 116 10.39 8.10 -4.09
CA ILE A 116 10.86 9.47 -4.15
C ILE A 116 12.26 9.43 -4.76
N GLY A 117 12.45 10.15 -5.86
CA GLY A 117 13.75 10.23 -6.55
C GLY A 117 13.78 11.41 -7.52
N GLY A 118 14.97 11.78 -7.98
CA GLY A 118 15.19 12.76 -9.06
C GLY A 118 16.03 12.16 -10.18
N GLU A 119 16.18 12.86 -11.30
CA GLU A 119 16.93 12.38 -12.49
C GLU A 119 18.33 11.84 -12.17
N ASP A 120 18.97 12.33 -11.10
CA ASP A 120 20.34 12.00 -10.70
C ASP A 120 20.46 11.31 -9.32
N GLU A 121 19.35 10.97 -8.65
CA GLU A 121 19.36 10.38 -7.30
C GLU A 121 18.76 8.96 -7.27
N GLU A 122 19.28 8.10 -6.39
CA GLU A 122 18.69 6.78 -6.14
C GLU A 122 17.29 6.95 -5.54
N ALA A 123 16.28 6.42 -6.23
CA ALA A 123 14.91 6.43 -5.72
C ALA A 123 14.82 5.59 -4.43
N PHE A 124 14.15 6.13 -3.41
CA PHE A 124 13.90 5.43 -2.16
C PHE A 124 12.41 5.37 -1.83
N GLY A 125 12.00 4.31 -1.12
CA GLY A 125 10.62 4.13 -0.67
C GLY A 125 10.33 4.84 0.64
N TYR A 126 9.26 5.65 0.64
CA TYR A 126 8.74 6.36 1.80
C TYR A 126 7.30 5.92 2.09
N ALA A 127 6.97 5.67 3.37
CA ALA A 127 5.64 5.26 3.79
C ALA A 127 4.89 6.42 4.47
N VAL A 128 3.77 6.84 3.90
CA VAL A 128 2.87 7.85 4.46
C VAL A 128 1.72 7.19 5.19
N THR A 129 1.57 7.45 6.49
CA THR A 129 0.41 6.96 7.27
C THR A 129 -0.80 7.85 7.03
N ILE A 130 -1.93 7.25 6.59
CA ILE A 130 -3.13 8.02 6.21
C ILE A 130 -4.16 8.11 7.35
N PHE A 131 -4.29 7.04 8.16
CA PHE A 131 -5.19 7.02 9.32
C PHE A 131 -4.40 6.83 10.62
N PRO A 132 -3.78 7.91 11.16
CA PRO A 132 -2.93 7.82 12.35
C PRO A 132 -3.73 7.58 13.65
N GLU A 133 -5.04 7.82 13.65
CA GLU A 133 -5.92 7.61 14.81
C GLU A 133 -6.14 6.12 15.14
N ILE A 134 -5.67 5.21 14.28
CA ILE A 134 -5.64 3.77 14.55
C ILE A 134 -4.32 3.48 15.30
N SER A 135 -4.28 3.88 16.56
CA SER A 135 -3.12 3.70 17.44
C SER A 135 -2.90 2.22 17.78
N PHE A 136 -1.67 1.74 17.58
CA PHE A 136 -1.22 0.48 18.18
C PHE A 136 -1.07 0.67 19.70
N TYR A 137 -1.75 -0.18 20.48
CA TYR A 137 -1.27 -0.57 21.80
C TYR A 137 -0.48 -1.86 21.62
N GLY A 138 0.85 -1.79 21.65
CA GLY A 138 1.68 -2.99 21.69
C GLY A 138 3.05 -2.81 21.05
N ASP A 139 4.00 -2.44 21.91
CA ASP A 139 5.44 -2.66 21.83
C ASP A 139 6.34 -1.83 20.92
N ASP A 140 7.33 -1.24 21.60
CA ASP A 140 8.61 -0.72 21.13
C ASP A 140 9.32 -1.69 20.17
N ALA A 141 9.23 -1.43 18.86
CA ALA A 141 10.22 -1.71 17.81
C ALA A 141 9.57 -1.23 16.50
N GLY A 142 10.20 -0.38 15.70
CA GLY A 142 11.10 -0.89 14.67
C GLY A 142 10.31 -1.55 13.53
N TYR A 143 10.49 -1.04 12.32
CA TYR A 143 10.01 -1.60 11.04
C TYR A 143 8.59 -1.20 10.59
N CYS A 144 8.47 0.03 10.06
CA CYS A 144 7.98 0.13 8.70
C CYS A 144 9.19 -0.14 7.82
N THR A 145 9.27 -1.34 7.25
CA THR A 145 10.41 -1.84 6.47
C THR A 145 10.76 -0.83 5.38
N MET A 146 11.91 -0.16 5.50
CA MET A 146 12.61 0.39 4.35
C MET A 146 13.03 -0.80 3.50
N ALA A 147 12.25 -1.09 2.47
CA ALA A 147 12.71 -1.99 1.42
C ALA A 147 13.69 -1.20 0.56
N TYR A 148 14.98 -1.33 0.88
CA TYR A 148 16.04 -1.01 -0.07
C TYR A 148 15.95 -2.03 -1.20
N PHE A 149 15.45 -1.63 -2.36
CA PHE A 149 15.65 -2.39 -3.58
C PHE A 149 16.89 -1.81 -4.25
N THR A 150 18.01 -2.52 -4.10
CA THR A 150 19.26 -2.28 -4.84
C THR A 150 19.15 -2.75 -6.28
#